data_AF-A0AA37TE70-F1
#
_entry.id   AF-A0AA37TE70-F1
#
_cell.length_a   1.000
_cell.length_b   1.000
_cell.length_c   1.000
_cell.angle_alpha   90.00
_cell.angle_beta   90.00
_cell.angle_gamma   90.00
#
_symmetry.space_group_name_H-M   'P 1'
#
loop_
_entity.id
_entity.type
_entity.pdbx_description
1 polymer ?
#
loop_
_entity_poly.entity_id
_entity_poly.type
_entity_poly.pdbx_seq_one_letter_code
_entity_poly.pdbx_strand_id
1 'polypeptide(L)' 'MSDDPEAAHERAAIQHMMRRLDGFARGLGLDEAATRHIVEGVLADMPMRTDDERLMEARARMIVAAA' A
#
# COMPACT_ATOMS: atom_id res chain seq x y z
N MET A 1 8.29 14.15 -22.00
CA MET A 1 7.94 13.18 -20.96
C MET A 1 6.45 13.30 -20.77
N SER A 2 5.65 12.33 -21.22
CA SER A 2 4.23 12.32 -20.88
C SER A 2 4.15 11.88 -19.44
N ASP A 3 3.95 12.83 -18.53
CA ASP A 3 3.44 12.52 -17.20
C ASP A 3 2.04 11.98 -17.40
N ASP A 4 1.91 10.66 -17.40
CA ASP A 4 0.62 10.01 -17.32
C ASP A 4 0.01 10.38 -15.96
N PRO A 5 -1.10 11.15 -15.94
CA PRO A 5 -1.72 11.59 -14.69
C PRO A 5 -2.19 10.41 -13.84
N GLU A 6 -2.51 9.27 -14.46
CA GLU A 6 -2.92 8.04 -13.76
C GLU A 6 -1.73 7.42 -13.01
N ALA A 7 -0.59 7.30 -13.67
CA ALA A 7 0.63 6.80 -13.05
C ALA A 7 1.13 7.75 -11.94
N ALA A 8 0.93 9.07 -12.07
CA ALA A 8 1.23 10.03 -11.02
C ALA A 8 0.31 9.88 -9.79
N HIS A 9 -0.98 9.63 -10.03
CA HIS A 9 -1.96 9.38 -8.99
C HIS A 9 -1.67 8.09 -8.22
N GLU A 10 -1.35 7.01 -8.93
CA GLU A 10 -0.97 5.72 -8.33
C GLU A 10 0.28 5.86 -7.44
N ARG A 11 1.33 6.53 -7.94
CA ARG A 11 2.53 6.81 -7.14
C ARG A 11 2.22 7.61 -5.87
N ALA A 12 1.31 8.59 -5.95
CA ALA A 12 0.89 9.37 -4.80
C ALA A 12 0.12 8.51 -3.77
N ALA A 13 -0.75 7.62 -4.24
CA ALA A 13 -1.50 6.68 -3.40
C ALA A 13 -0.55 5.69 -2.69
N ILE A 14 0.41 5.10 -3.42
CA ILE A 14 1.43 4.22 -2.84
C ILE A 14 2.19 4.95 -1.73
N GLN A 15 2.69 6.16 -1.99
CA GLN A 15 3.42 6.94 -0.99
C GLN A 15 2.56 7.30 0.22
N HIS A 16 1.29 7.64 0.02
CA HIS A 16 0.35 7.91 1.11
C HIS A 16 0.15 6.68 2.00
N MET A 17 -0.12 5.53 1.39
CA MET A 17 -0.34 4.27 2.12
C MET A 17 0.92 3.82 2.85
N MET A 18 2.09 3.87 2.21
CA MET A 18 3.38 3.54 2.83
C MET A 18 3.62 4.35 4.11
N ARG A 19 3.42 5.68 4.08
CA ARG A 19 3.59 6.52 5.26
C ARG A 19 2.66 6.16 6.41
N ARG A 20 1.43 5.73 6.11
CA ARG A 20 0.43 5.34 7.13
C ARG A 20 0.63 3.93 7.67
N LEU A 21 1.31 3.07 6.93
CA LEU A 21 1.53 1.67 7.27
C LEU A 21 2.93 1.38 7.83
N ASP A 22 3.92 2.24 7.61
CA ASP A 22 5.32 2.03 8.02
C ASP A 22 5.47 1.64 9.50
N GLY A 23 4.83 2.38 10.42
CA GLY A 23 4.88 2.04 11.85
C GLY A 23 4.23 0.69 12.20
N PHE A 24 3.17 0.32 11.48
CA PHE A 24 2.49 -0.96 11.67
C PHE A 24 3.33 -2.12 11.11
N ALA A 25 3.85 -1.97 9.90
CA ALA A 25 4.70 -2.95 9.24
C ALA A 25 5.98 -3.24 10.06
N ARG A 26 6.65 -2.20 10.57
CA ARG A 26 7.80 -2.35 11.48
C ARG A 26 7.43 -3.09 12.77
N GLY A 27 6.24 -2.86 13.31
CA GLY A 27 5.73 -3.58 14.48
C GLY A 27 5.51 -5.08 14.22
N LEU A 28 5.32 -5.46 12.95
CA LEU A 28 5.20 -6.85 12.50
C LEU A 28 6.52 -7.45 12.01
N GLY A 29 7.61 -6.68 11.98
CA GLY A 29 8.91 -7.13 11.45
C GLY A 29 8.98 -7.18 9.92
N LEU A 30 8.03 -6.57 9.21
CA LEU A 30 8.06 -6.46 7.75
C LEU A 30 9.00 -5.33 7.32
N ASP A 31 9.79 -5.59 6.27
CA ASP A 31 10.64 -4.57 5.66
C ASP A 31 9.86 -3.66 4.68
N GLU A 32 10.53 -2.61 4.23
CA GLU A 32 9.93 -1.64 3.31
C GLU A 32 9.54 -2.28 1.96
N ALA A 33 10.32 -3.25 1.48
CA ALA A 33 10.06 -3.89 0.19
C ALA A 33 8.80 -4.76 0.24
N ALA A 34 8.64 -5.57 1.29
CA ALA A 34 7.44 -6.36 1.55
C ALA A 34 6.22 -5.45 1.73
N THR A 35 6.38 -4.36 2.50
CA THR A 35 5.32 -3.37 2.71
C THR A 35 4.87 -2.75 1.39
N ARG A 36 5.81 -2.33 0.53
CA ARG A 36 5.52 -1.76 -0.78
C ARG A 36 4.81 -2.76 -1.68
N HIS A 37 5.29 -3.99 -1.74
CA HIS A 37 4.69 -5.03 -2.57
C HIS A 37 3.21 -5.29 -2.21
N ILE A 38 2.89 -5.31 -0.91
CA ILE A 38 1.51 -5.45 -0.43
C ILE A 38 0.66 -4.24 -0.85
N VAL A 39 1.17 -3.02 -0.68
CA VAL A 39 0.45 -1.78 -1.05
C VAL A 39 0.16 -1.73 -2.55
N GLU A 40 1.14 -2.06 -3.39
CA GLU A 40 0.98 -2.14 -4.84
C GLU A 40 -0.08 -3.17 -5.23
N GLY A 41 -0.04 -4.36 -4.62
CA GLY A 41 -1.06 -5.39 -4.84
C GLY A 41 -2.47 -4.94 -4.45
N VAL A 42 -2.62 -4.21 -3.32
CA VAL A 42 -3.93 -3.68 -2.91
C VAL A 42 -4.45 -2.63 -3.89
N LEU A 43 -3.59 -1.75 -4.41
CA LEU A 43 -4.01 -0.76 -5.41
C LEU A 43 -4.44 -1.42 -6.72
N ALA A 44 -3.70 -2.43 -7.17
CA ALA A 44 -4.04 -3.20 -8.36
C ALA A 44 -5.36 -3.98 -8.20
N ASP A 45 -5.60 -4.58 -7.03
CA ASP A 45 -6.80 -5.38 -6.76
C ASP A 45 -8.04 -4.51 -6.45
N MET A 46 -7.83 -3.29 -5.96
CA MET A 46 -8.90 -2.41 -5.46
C MET A 46 -8.86 -1.00 -6.08
N PRO A 47 -8.86 -0.85 -7.43
CA PRO A 47 -8.67 0.45 -8.10
C PRO A 47 -9.83 1.43 -7.90
N MET A 48 -11.03 0.94 -7.57
CA MET A 48 -12.24 1.77 -7.38
C MET A 48 -12.59 1.99 -5.90
N ARG A 49 -11.79 1.49 -4.98
CA ARG A 49 -12.05 1.57 -3.53
C ARG A 49 -11.43 2.81 -2.92
N THR A 50 -12.00 3.24 -1.80
CA THR A 50 -11.49 4.37 -1.03
C THR A 50 -10.13 4.04 -0.40
N ASP A 51 -9.35 5.07 -0.11
CA ASP A 51 -8.04 4.90 0.52
C ASP A 51 -8.16 4.24 1.91
N ASP A 52 -9.22 4.51 2.66
CA ASP A 52 -9.44 3.89 3.96
C ASP A 52 -9.74 2.37 3.83
N GLU A 53 -10.55 1.97 2.84
CA GLU A 53 -10.77 0.53 2.54
C GLU A 53 -9.46 -0.16 2.14
N ARG A 54 -8.66 0.49 1.28
CA ARG A 54 -7.34 -0.02 0.88
C ARG A 54 -6.37 -0.13 2.05
N LEU A 55 -6.37 0.83 2.97
CA LEU A 55 -5.54 0.79 4.17
C LEU A 55 -5.94 -0.36 5.10
N MET A 56 -7.24 -0.62 5.25
CA MET A 56 -7.74 -1.76 6.02
C MET A 56 -7.30 -3.08 5.39
N GLU A 57 -7.45 -3.24 4.08
CA GLU A 57 -7.01 -4.45 3.37
C GLU A 57 -5.49 -4.64 3.45
N ALA A 58 -4.71 -3.57 3.25
CA ALA A 58 -3.25 -3.64 3.35
C ALA A 58 -2.80 -4.09 4.75
N ARG A 59 -3.46 -3.62 5.81
CA ARG A 59 -3.19 -4.09 7.18
C ARG A 59 -3.52 -5.57 7.35
N ALA A 60 -4.65 -6.03 6.83
CA ALA A 60 -5.02 -7.44 6.89
C ALA A 60 -3.98 -8.32 6.18
N ARG A 61 -3.54 -7.93 4.98
CA ARG A 61 -2.50 -8.64 4.23
C ARG A 61 -1.14 -8.63 4.94
N MET A 62 -0.77 -7.53 5.60
CA MET A 62 0.46 -7.47 6.42
C MET A 62 0.42 -8.43 7.61
N ILE A 63 -0.72 -8.56 8.30
CA ILE A 63 -0.88 -9.53 9.39
C ILE A 63 -0.67 -10.95 8.87
N VAL A 64 -1.25 -11.28 7.70
CA VAL A 64 -1.08 -12.60 7.08
C VAL A 64 0.37 -12.83 6.64
N ALA A 65 1.04 -11.81 6.09
CA ALA A 65 2.43 -11.93 5.63
C ALA A 65 3.44 -12.07 6.77
N ALA A 66 3.10 -11.60 7.98
CA ALA A 66 3.96 -11.66 9.15
C ALA A 66 3.71 -12.91 10.04
N ALA A 67 2.66 -13.70 9.73
CA ALA A 67 2.30 -14.92 10.45
C ALA A 67 3.07 -16.14 9.91
#